data_AF-A0A7X8PMU9-F1
#
_entry.id   AF-A0A7X8PMU9-F1
#
_cell.length_a   1.000
_cell.length_b   1.000
_cell.length_c   1.000
_cell.angle_alpha   90.00
_cell.angle_beta   90.00
_cell.angle_gamma   90.00
#
_symmetry.space_group_name_H-M   'P 1'
#
loop_
_entity.id
_entity.type
_entity.pdbx_description
1 polymer ?
#
loop_
_entity_poly.entity_id
_entity_poly.type
_entity_poly.pdbx_seq_one_letter_code
_entity_poly.pdbx_strand_id
1 'polypeptide(L)'
;MKKIMMIMLASMLIPSAFADNTSSPNQQTGKESIREKRNSRERSPGTMRNNQSEIRNFFASLTEDERKELRELQRSNPEEAKKIMTQKLEQYKLHRKEKDKQLNDLIKTYQQAENKESKEQAYAEIKKMVTEDFNTNLAEHKRQLDFLERRLKAERERYDIRSKNADRIIKNRIDELVKVPELRW
;
A
#
# COMPACT_ATOMS: atom_id res chain seq x y z
N MET A 1 -21.66 -7.24 11.32
CA MET A 1 -20.31 -7.67 11.74
C MET A 1 -19.26 -6.95 10.90
N LYS A 2 -18.51 -6.03 11.50
CA LYS A 2 -17.52 -5.17 10.85
C LYS A 2 -16.13 -5.77 11.03
N LYS A 3 -15.49 -6.17 9.93
CA LYS A 3 -14.03 -6.31 9.69
C LYS A 3 -13.85 -7.23 8.48
N ILE A 4 -13.55 -6.65 7.32
CA ILE A 4 -12.71 -7.17 6.23
C ILE A 4 -12.66 -6.05 5.18
N MET A 5 -11.52 -5.91 4.52
CA MET A 5 -11.13 -4.84 3.58
C MET A 5 -10.53 -3.57 4.18
N MET A 6 -9.48 -3.76 4.99
CA MET A 6 -8.35 -2.83 5.00
C MET A 6 -7.07 -3.63 4.71
N ILE A 7 -6.99 -4.18 3.48
CA ILE A 7 -5.78 -4.77 2.93
C ILE A 7 -5.63 -4.25 1.50
N MET A 8 -4.97 -3.11 1.36
CA MET A 8 -4.19 -2.77 0.17
C MET A 8 -2.77 -2.32 0.57
N LEU A 9 -2.32 -2.71 1.77
CA LEU A 9 -0.94 -2.53 2.27
C LEU A 9 -0.55 -3.58 3.34
N ALA A 10 -1.30 -4.68 3.46
CA ALA A 10 -1.11 -5.71 4.49
C ALA A 10 -1.27 -7.15 3.96
N SER A 11 -0.82 -7.42 2.74
CA SER A 11 -0.82 -8.78 2.15
C SER A 11 0.58 -9.38 1.98
N MET A 12 1.58 -8.90 2.73
CA MET A 12 2.94 -9.48 2.71
C MET A 12 3.43 -9.85 4.12
N LEU A 13 2.65 -10.65 4.83
CA LEU A 13 3.19 -11.56 5.84
C LEU A 13 2.51 -12.92 5.61
N ILE A 14 3.19 -13.76 4.85
CA ILE A 14 2.89 -15.17 4.63
C ILE A 14 3.15 -15.88 5.97
N PRO A 15 2.19 -16.58 6.59
CA PRO A 15 2.52 -17.65 7.51
C PRO A 15 2.87 -18.87 6.65
N SER A 16 4.16 -19.12 6.49
CA SER A 16 4.63 -20.43 6.04
C SER A 16 4.40 -21.45 7.16
N ALA A 17 4.08 -22.67 6.72
CA ALA A 17 4.02 -23.92 7.49
C ALA A 17 2.81 -24.08 8.41
N PHE A 18 1.79 -24.77 7.91
CA PHE A 18 1.44 -26.15 8.31
C PHE A 18 0.33 -26.63 7.37
N ALA A 19 0.72 -27.36 6.33
CA ALA A 19 -0.19 -28.18 5.56
C ALA A 19 0.35 -29.61 5.64
N ASP A 20 -0.30 -30.43 6.46
CA ASP A 20 -0.13 -31.87 6.47
C ASP A 20 -0.52 -32.40 5.09
N ASN A 21 0.49 -32.89 4.38
CA ASN A 21 0.34 -33.59 3.11
C ASN A 21 -0.02 -35.04 3.44
N THR A 22 -1.31 -35.35 3.50
CA THR A 22 -1.76 -36.75 3.40
C THR A 22 -1.67 -37.20 1.95
N SER A 23 -0.82 -38.19 1.76
CA SER A 23 -0.51 -38.95 0.55
C SER A 23 -1.73 -39.63 -0.08
N SER A 24 -1.83 -39.56 -1.42
CA SER A 24 -1.90 -40.78 -2.24
C SER A 24 -1.62 -40.54 -3.73
N PRO A 25 -0.85 -41.42 -4.40
CA PRO A 25 -0.38 -41.26 -5.78
C PRO A 25 -1.22 -42.08 -6.77
N ASN A 26 -1.47 -41.58 -7.99
CA ASN A 26 -1.44 -42.44 -9.19
C ASN A 26 -1.37 -41.67 -10.53
N GLN A 27 -0.25 -41.91 -11.24
CA GLN A 27 -0.04 -42.13 -12.69
C GLN A 27 -0.86 -41.31 -13.72
N GLN A 28 -0.23 -40.37 -14.42
CA GLN A 28 0.35 -40.51 -15.78
C GLN A 28 -0.66 -40.85 -16.89
N THR A 29 -0.90 -39.91 -17.80
CA THR A 29 -0.77 -40.04 -19.28
C THR A 29 -1.30 -38.79 -19.97
N GLY A 30 -0.62 -38.34 -21.04
CA GLY A 30 -1.04 -37.19 -21.85
C GLY A 30 0.07 -36.16 -22.07
N LYS A 31 1.10 -36.53 -22.84
CA LYS A 31 1.99 -35.55 -23.50
C LYS A 31 1.21 -34.89 -24.65
N GLU A 32 1.65 -33.66 -24.99
CA GLU A 32 1.32 -32.87 -26.19
C GLU A 32 0.07 -31.98 -26.09
N SER A 33 0.29 -30.70 -25.71
CA SER A 33 -0.42 -29.50 -26.24
C SER A 33 -0.28 -28.21 -25.40
N ILE A 34 0.65 -28.11 -24.45
CA ILE A 34 0.88 -26.84 -23.72
C ILE A 34 2.35 -26.41 -23.85
N ARG A 35 2.77 -26.17 -25.10
CA ARG A 35 4.02 -25.48 -25.42
C ARG A 35 3.71 -24.17 -26.15
N GLU A 36 2.85 -23.34 -25.56
CA GLU A 36 2.70 -21.94 -25.92
C GLU A 36 1.88 -21.22 -24.84
N LYS A 37 2.31 -20.00 -24.45
CA LYS A 37 1.74 -19.13 -23.38
C LYS A 37 2.22 -19.33 -21.93
N ARG A 38 3.50 -19.62 -21.71
CA ARG A 38 4.22 -19.18 -20.48
C ARG A 38 5.17 -18.01 -20.77
N ASN A 39 4.67 -17.01 -21.48
CA ASN A 39 5.26 -15.68 -21.53
C ASN A 39 4.20 -14.70 -21.03
N SER A 40 4.19 -14.40 -19.73
CA SER A 40 3.85 -13.06 -19.24
C SER A 40 3.95 -12.96 -17.72
N ARG A 41 4.84 -12.03 -17.32
CA ARG A 41 4.93 -11.37 -16.01
C ARG A 41 5.72 -12.11 -14.93
N GLU A 42 7.00 -12.33 -15.21
CA GLU A 42 8.02 -12.01 -14.21
C GLU A 42 7.86 -10.52 -13.88
N ARG A 43 7.13 -10.21 -12.80
CA ARG A 43 7.10 -8.86 -12.23
C ARG A 43 8.49 -8.61 -11.65
N SER A 44 9.32 -7.89 -12.39
CA SER A 44 10.62 -7.42 -11.89
C SER A 44 10.42 -6.75 -10.52
N PRO A 45 11.19 -7.10 -9.48
CA PRO A 45 11.06 -6.51 -8.14
C PRO A 45 11.13 -4.97 -8.11
N GLY A 46 11.80 -4.36 -9.10
CA GLY A 46 11.91 -2.92 -9.25
C GLY A 46 10.59 -2.19 -9.58
N THR A 47 9.66 -2.83 -10.30
CA THR A 47 8.38 -2.16 -10.69
C THR A 47 7.40 -2.07 -9.53
N MET A 48 7.47 -2.97 -8.54
CA MET A 48 6.59 -2.92 -7.36
C MET A 48 6.96 -1.81 -6.37
N ARG A 49 8.25 -1.54 -6.20
CA ARG A 49 8.74 -0.53 -5.26
C ARG A 49 8.41 0.90 -5.72
N ASN A 50 8.45 1.13 -7.04
CA ASN A 50 8.06 2.42 -7.63
C ASN A 50 6.56 2.69 -7.47
N ASN A 51 5.69 1.70 -7.70
CA ASN A 51 4.24 1.88 -7.55
C ASN A 51 3.82 2.22 -6.11
N GLN A 52 4.49 1.66 -5.09
CA GLN A 52 4.18 1.99 -3.69
C GLN A 52 4.56 3.43 -3.35
N SER A 53 5.71 3.90 -3.83
CA SER A 53 6.13 5.29 -3.66
C SER A 53 5.18 6.26 -4.36
N GLU A 54 4.73 5.93 -5.57
CA GLU A 54 3.77 6.73 -6.33
C GLU A 54 2.43 6.88 -5.60
N ILE A 55 1.86 5.79 -5.10
CA ILE A 55 0.60 5.82 -4.35
C ILE A 55 0.77 6.65 -3.07
N ARG A 56 1.90 6.52 -2.39
CA ARG A 56 2.20 7.30 -1.18
C ARG A 56 2.25 8.79 -1.47
N ASN A 57 2.97 9.18 -2.52
CA ASN A 57 3.12 10.59 -2.89
C ASN A 57 1.80 11.17 -3.42
N PHE A 58 0.99 10.35 -4.10
CA PHE A 58 -0.39 10.72 -4.43
C PHE A 58 -1.19 11.04 -3.17
N PHE A 59 -1.21 10.16 -2.17
CA PHE A 59 -1.90 10.46 -0.92
C PHE A 59 -1.34 11.71 -0.24
N ALA A 60 -0.01 11.90 -0.22
CA ALA A 60 0.65 13.10 0.30
C ALA A 60 0.10 14.40 -0.33
N SER A 61 -0.22 14.36 -1.63
CA SER A 61 -0.76 15.50 -2.37
C SER A 61 -2.23 15.84 -2.05
N LEU A 62 -3.00 14.91 -1.48
CA LEU A 62 -4.40 15.12 -1.15
C LEU A 62 -4.58 15.89 0.16
N THR A 63 -5.56 16.79 0.18
CA THR A 63 -6.01 17.49 1.39
C THR A 63 -6.69 16.54 2.38
N GLU A 64 -6.84 16.95 3.65
CA GLU A 64 -7.47 16.09 4.66
C GLU A 64 -8.96 15.86 4.35
N ASP A 65 -9.64 16.84 3.78
CA ASP A 65 -11.04 16.74 3.37
C ASP A 65 -11.20 15.74 2.23
N GLU A 66 -10.37 15.81 1.18
CA GLU A 66 -10.41 14.82 0.09
C GLU A 66 -10.11 13.40 0.58
N ARG A 67 -9.19 13.25 1.55
CA ARG A 67 -8.90 11.95 2.17
C ARG A 67 -10.09 11.45 2.99
N LYS A 68 -10.81 12.35 3.64
CA LYS A 68 -12.01 12.01 4.42
C LYS A 68 -13.14 11.58 3.49
N GLU A 69 -13.39 12.33 2.43
CA GLU A 69 -14.37 11.99 1.39
C GLU A 69 -14.07 10.63 0.76
N LEU A 70 -12.81 10.37 0.37
CA LEU A 70 -12.42 9.06 -0.17
C LEU A 70 -12.63 7.92 0.84
N ARG A 71 -12.36 8.16 2.13
CA ARG A 71 -12.59 7.16 3.19
C ARG A 71 -14.08 6.90 3.43
N GLU A 72 -14.91 7.92 3.36
CA GLU A 72 -16.36 7.79 3.49
C GLU A 72 -16.95 7.08 2.27
N LEU A 73 -16.55 7.50 1.07
CA LEU A 73 -16.96 6.86 -0.18
C LEU A 73 -16.53 5.39 -0.24
N GLN A 74 -15.33 5.06 0.23
CA GLN A 74 -14.89 3.66 0.32
C GLN A 74 -15.79 2.80 1.22
N ARG A 75 -16.40 3.40 2.25
CA ARG A 75 -17.32 2.70 3.16
C ARG A 75 -18.72 2.56 2.60
N SER A 76 -19.22 3.57 1.87
CA SER A 76 -20.57 3.59 1.33
C SER A 76 -20.66 2.94 -0.06
N ASN A 77 -19.73 3.24 -0.96
CA ASN A 77 -19.67 2.74 -2.33
C ASN A 77 -18.23 2.43 -2.79
N PRO A 78 -17.73 1.20 -2.53
CA PRO A 78 -16.33 0.86 -2.79
C PRO A 78 -15.97 0.86 -4.28
N GLU A 79 -16.90 0.56 -5.19
CA GLU A 79 -16.63 0.52 -6.63
C GLU A 79 -16.51 1.93 -7.21
N GLU A 80 -17.35 2.86 -6.75
CA GLU A 80 -17.23 4.27 -7.12
C GLU A 80 -15.96 4.91 -6.55
N ALA A 81 -15.60 4.58 -5.30
CA ALA A 81 -14.35 5.01 -4.69
C ALA A 81 -13.13 4.60 -5.52
N LYS A 82 -13.10 3.36 -6.04
CA LYS A 82 -12.01 2.89 -6.91
C LYS A 82 -11.92 3.71 -8.20
N LYS A 83 -13.06 4.01 -8.84
CA LYS A 83 -13.09 4.81 -10.08
C LYS A 83 -12.54 6.21 -9.84
N ILE A 84 -13.05 6.90 -8.82
CA ILE A 84 -12.60 8.26 -8.47
C ILE A 84 -11.12 8.28 -8.09
N MET A 85 -10.67 7.31 -7.29
CA MET A 85 -9.26 7.20 -6.91
C MET A 85 -8.35 6.97 -8.12
N THR A 86 -8.78 6.14 -9.08
CA THR A 86 -8.02 5.89 -10.31
C THR A 86 -7.91 7.16 -11.15
N GLN A 87 -9.01 7.89 -11.33
CA GLN A 87 -9.03 9.16 -12.06
C GLN A 87 -8.13 10.22 -11.41
N LYS A 88 -8.24 10.41 -10.09
CA LYS A 88 -7.38 11.35 -9.34
C LYS A 88 -5.90 10.95 -9.43
N LEU A 89 -5.60 9.65 -9.38
CA LEU A 89 -4.23 9.16 -9.52
C LEU A 89 -3.66 9.42 -10.91
N GLU A 90 -4.44 9.24 -11.98
CA GLU A 90 -4.02 9.55 -13.35
C GLU A 90 -3.75 11.05 -13.54
N GLN A 91 -4.64 11.90 -13.04
CA GLN A 91 -4.45 13.35 -13.04
C GLN A 91 -3.18 13.75 -12.28
N TYR A 92 -2.95 13.16 -11.10
CA TYR A 92 -1.74 13.35 -10.32
C TYR A 92 -0.49 12.96 -11.10
N LYS A 93 -0.52 11.82 -11.81
CA LYS A 93 0.62 11.36 -12.64
C LYS A 93 0.92 12.34 -13.78
N LEU A 94 -0.10 12.89 -14.43
CA LEU A 94 0.07 13.89 -15.48
C LEU A 94 0.69 15.17 -14.92
N HIS A 95 0.15 15.68 -13.81
CA HIS A 95 0.68 16.87 -13.15
C HIS A 95 2.13 16.65 -12.64
N ARG A 96 2.44 15.45 -12.13
CA ARG A 96 3.80 15.11 -11.70
C ARG A 96 4.77 15.12 -12.88
N LYS A 97 4.40 14.55 -14.02
CA LYS A 97 5.22 14.58 -15.23
C LYS A 97 5.51 16.01 -15.69
N GLU A 98 4.51 16.89 -15.64
CA GLU A 98 4.69 18.29 -16.01
C GLU A 98 5.65 19.00 -15.05
N LYS A 99 5.48 18.80 -13.73
CA LYS A 99 6.43 19.32 -12.73
C LYS A 99 7.85 18.80 -12.93
N ASP A 100 8.02 17.51 -13.20
CA ASP A 100 9.34 16.92 -13.43
C ASP A 100 9.98 17.48 -14.71
N LYS A 101 9.18 17.76 -15.76
CA LYS A 101 9.64 18.43 -16.97
C LYS A 101 10.12 19.86 -16.66
N GLN A 102 9.31 20.65 -15.95
CA GLN A 102 9.67 22.00 -15.52
C GLN A 102 10.97 22.01 -14.71
N LEU A 103 11.11 21.09 -13.75
CA LEU A 103 12.34 20.96 -12.96
C LEU A 103 13.55 20.63 -13.84
N ASN A 104 13.41 19.71 -14.79
CA ASN A 104 14.49 19.37 -15.72
C ASN A 104 14.88 20.54 -16.63
N ASP A 105 13.92 21.34 -17.07
CA ASP A 105 14.18 22.52 -17.88
C ASP A 105 14.91 23.59 -17.06
N LEU A 106 14.53 23.82 -15.80
CA LEU A 106 15.27 24.70 -14.88
C LEU A 106 16.71 24.21 -14.61
N ILE A 107 16.89 22.89 -14.44
CA ILE A 107 18.22 22.29 -14.28
C ILE A 107 19.08 22.55 -15.51
N LYS A 108 18.53 22.40 -16.72
CA LYS A 108 19.24 22.73 -17.96
C LYS A 108 19.60 24.21 -18.02
N THR A 109 18.66 25.12 -17.68
CA THR A 109 18.93 26.56 -17.62
C THR A 109 20.07 26.86 -16.65
N TYR A 110 20.08 26.25 -15.46
CA TYR A 110 21.16 26.41 -14.50
C TYR A 110 22.52 25.91 -15.04
N GLN A 111 22.53 24.76 -15.72
CA GLN A 111 23.74 24.16 -16.28
C GLN A 111 24.30 24.93 -17.48
N GLN A 112 23.42 25.51 -18.31
CA GLN A 112 23.78 26.19 -19.56
C GLN A 112 23.94 27.70 -19.42
N ALA A 113 23.47 28.30 -18.32
CA ALA A 113 23.63 29.73 -18.09
C ALA A 113 25.11 30.12 -18.00
N GLU A 114 25.50 31.17 -18.72
CA GLU A 114 26.86 31.72 -18.69
C GLU A 114 26.99 32.85 -17.66
N ASN A 115 25.90 33.59 -17.44
CA ASN A 115 25.86 34.68 -16.47
C ASN A 115 25.49 34.18 -15.06
N LYS A 116 25.93 34.92 -14.04
CA LYS A 116 25.70 34.57 -12.64
C LYS A 116 24.23 34.76 -12.22
N GLU A 117 23.58 35.79 -12.74
CA GLU A 117 22.20 36.15 -12.38
C GLU A 117 21.19 35.07 -12.80
N SER A 118 21.25 34.57 -14.04
CA SER A 118 20.37 33.48 -14.49
C SER A 118 20.65 32.16 -13.78
N LYS A 119 21.91 31.90 -13.36
CA LYS A 119 22.22 30.76 -12.47
C LYS A 119 21.54 30.90 -11.11
N GLU A 120 21.62 32.07 -10.50
CA GLU A 120 21.02 32.30 -9.18
C GLU A 120 19.49 32.22 -9.23
N GLN A 121 18.87 32.76 -10.28
CA GLN A 121 17.42 32.65 -10.51
C GLN A 121 16.98 31.19 -10.70
N ALA A 122 17.63 30.46 -11.61
CA ALA A 122 17.29 29.04 -11.85
C ALA A 122 17.51 28.20 -10.58
N TYR A 123 18.59 28.44 -9.84
CA TYR A 123 18.85 27.75 -8.57
C TYR A 123 17.78 28.04 -7.52
N ALA A 124 17.35 29.30 -7.39
CA ALA A 124 16.30 29.69 -6.45
C ALA A 124 14.97 28.98 -6.76
N GLU A 125 14.60 28.89 -8.04
CA GLU A 125 13.38 28.17 -8.46
C GLU A 125 13.49 26.66 -8.24
N ILE A 126 14.61 26.04 -8.62
CA ILE A 126 14.88 24.62 -8.33
C ILE A 126 14.76 24.36 -6.82
N LYS A 127 15.42 25.19 -6.01
CA LYS A 127 15.40 25.05 -4.55
C LYS A 127 13.98 25.17 -4.01
N LYS A 128 13.18 26.10 -4.51
CA LYS A 128 11.78 26.27 -4.12
C LYS A 128 10.98 24.99 -4.43
N MET A 129 11.02 24.49 -5.65
CA MET A 129 10.30 23.27 -6.05
C MET A 129 10.71 22.05 -5.22
N VAL A 130 12.01 21.84 -5.02
CA VAL A 130 12.54 20.72 -4.24
C VAL A 130 12.15 20.83 -2.76
N THR A 131 12.15 22.05 -2.20
CA THR A 131 11.76 22.29 -0.80
C THR A 131 10.28 22.02 -0.58
N GLU A 132 9.40 22.43 -1.51
CA GLU A 132 7.97 22.16 -1.45
C GLU A 132 7.68 20.65 -1.47
N ASP A 133 8.32 19.91 -2.39
CA ASP A 133 8.21 18.45 -2.48
C ASP A 133 8.73 17.76 -1.21
N PHE A 134 9.87 18.20 -0.68
CA PHE A 134 10.46 17.67 0.54
C PHE A 134 9.54 17.85 1.74
N ASN A 135 9.03 19.07 1.95
CA ASN A 135 8.16 19.38 3.08
C ASN A 135 6.83 18.62 3.01
N THR A 136 6.25 18.49 1.80
CA THR A 136 5.02 17.71 1.58
C THR A 136 5.22 16.25 1.97
N ASN A 137 6.34 15.65 1.52
CA ASN A 137 6.67 14.27 1.86
C ASN A 137 6.96 14.10 3.35
N LEU A 138 7.66 15.04 3.98
CA LEU A 138 7.97 15.01 5.41
C LEU A 138 6.70 15.06 6.26
N ALA A 139 5.74 15.91 5.90
CA ALA A 139 4.45 15.98 6.57
C ALA A 139 3.67 14.67 6.45
N GLU A 140 3.68 14.03 5.27
CA GLU A 140 3.04 12.73 5.08
C GLU A 140 3.73 11.62 5.89
N HIS A 141 5.06 11.62 5.95
CA HIS A 141 5.81 10.69 6.78
C HIS A 141 5.44 10.82 8.26
N LYS A 142 5.32 12.06 8.77
CA LYS A 142 4.87 12.30 10.14
C LYS A 142 3.47 11.74 10.39
N ARG A 143 2.53 11.98 9.47
CA ARG A 143 1.16 11.43 9.58
C ARG A 143 1.16 9.90 9.60
N GLN A 144 2.00 9.27 8.79
CA GLN A 144 2.13 7.80 8.76
C GLN A 144 2.72 7.26 10.06
N LEU A 145 3.72 7.92 10.62
CA LEU A 145 4.26 7.58 11.93
C LEU A 145 3.18 7.64 13.01
N ASP A 146 2.45 8.76 13.09
CA ASP A 146 1.36 8.93 14.06
C ASP A 146 0.29 7.83 13.93
N PHE A 147 -0.05 7.46 12.69
CA PHE A 147 -1.01 6.37 12.43
C PHE A 147 -0.47 5.00 12.89
N LEU A 148 0.79 4.69 12.57
CA LEU A 148 1.41 3.43 12.94
C LEU A 148 1.58 3.30 14.45
N GLU A 149 1.94 4.38 15.13
CA GLU A 149 2.03 4.42 16.59
C GLU A 149 0.68 4.14 17.26
N ARG A 150 -0.39 4.78 16.80
CA ARG A 150 -1.76 4.51 17.29
C ARG A 150 -2.16 3.06 17.05
N ARG A 151 -1.83 2.51 15.88
CA ARG A 151 -2.12 1.10 15.54
C ARG A 151 -1.33 0.14 16.42
N LEU A 152 -0.05 0.43 16.66
CA LEU A 152 0.81 -0.36 17.54
C LEU A 152 0.27 -0.36 18.97
N LYS A 153 -0.16 0.80 19.48
CA LYS A 153 -0.80 0.92 20.80
C LYS A 153 -2.05 0.04 20.88
N ALA A 154 -2.96 0.15 19.92
CA ALA A 154 -4.18 -0.65 19.89
C ALA A 154 -3.90 -2.17 19.80
N GLU A 155 -2.85 -2.57 19.08
CA GLU A 155 -2.46 -3.97 18.98
C GLU A 155 -1.84 -4.49 20.28
N ARG A 156 -1.03 -3.68 20.96
CA ARG A 156 -0.51 -3.99 22.31
C ARG A 156 -1.65 -4.19 23.31
N GLU A 157 -2.65 -3.30 23.31
CA GLU A 157 -3.84 -3.45 24.17
C GLU A 157 -4.59 -4.75 23.88
N ARG A 158 -4.77 -5.11 22.60
CA ARG A 158 -5.39 -6.38 22.22
C ARG A 158 -4.59 -7.60 22.66
N TYR A 159 -3.27 -7.52 22.51
CA TYR A 159 -2.36 -8.57 22.97
C TYR A 159 -2.50 -8.77 24.48
N ASP A 160 -2.42 -7.69 25.27
CA ASP A 160 -2.52 -7.76 26.73
C ASP A 160 -3.87 -8.32 27.19
N ILE A 161 -4.97 -7.90 26.56
CA ILE A 161 -6.31 -8.43 26.85
C ILE A 161 -6.36 -9.94 26.55
N ARG A 162 -5.84 -10.38 25.40
CA ARG A 162 -5.84 -11.81 25.04
C ARG A 162 -4.92 -12.62 25.94
N SER A 163 -3.76 -12.09 26.30
CA SER A 163 -2.80 -12.73 27.20
C SER A 163 -3.42 -12.94 28.59
N LYS A 164 -4.03 -11.91 29.18
CA LYS A 164 -4.73 -12.02 30.47
C LYS A 164 -5.91 -12.98 30.47
N ASN A 165 -6.53 -13.20 29.30
CA ASN A 165 -7.67 -14.09 29.13
C ASN A 165 -7.30 -15.43 28.47
N ALA A 166 -6.00 -15.75 28.36
CA ALA A 166 -5.52 -16.86 27.54
C ALA A 166 -6.19 -18.18 27.94
N ASP A 167 -6.19 -18.52 29.23
CA ASP A 167 -6.77 -19.78 29.73
C ASP A 167 -8.27 -19.89 29.43
N ARG A 168 -9.03 -18.80 29.58
CA ARG A 168 -10.45 -18.77 29.25
C ARG A 168 -10.69 -18.95 27.75
N ILE A 169 -9.89 -18.29 26.91
CA ILE A 169 -9.97 -18.41 25.46
C ILE A 169 -9.64 -19.84 25.02
N ILE A 170 -8.57 -20.42 25.60
CA ILE A 170 -8.14 -21.80 25.33
C ILE A 170 -9.23 -22.78 25.78
N LYS A 171 -9.76 -22.62 27.00
CA LYS A 171 -10.84 -23.47 27.52
C LYS A 171 -12.06 -23.44 26.62
N ASN A 172 -12.56 -22.25 26.26
CA ASN A 172 -13.70 -22.13 25.36
C ASN A 172 -13.45 -22.84 24.01
N ARG A 173 -12.21 -22.74 23.49
CA ARG A 173 -11.85 -23.41 22.24
C ARG A 173 -11.79 -24.93 22.39
N ILE A 174 -11.27 -25.44 23.52
CA ILE A 174 -11.29 -26.87 23.85
C ILE A 174 -12.73 -27.35 23.97
N ASP A 175 -13.58 -26.62 24.71
CA ASP A 175 -15.00 -26.95 24.91
C ASP A 175 -15.77 -27.00 23.57
N GLU A 176 -15.49 -26.09 22.62
CA GLU A 176 -16.02 -26.16 21.26
C GLU A 176 -15.59 -27.42 20.49
N LEU A 177 -14.33 -27.82 20.63
CA LEU A 177 -13.77 -28.95 19.88
C LEU A 177 -14.22 -30.30 20.44
N VAL A 178 -14.43 -30.40 21.75
CA VAL A 178 -14.86 -31.63 22.43
C VAL A 178 -16.38 -31.84 22.34
N LYS A 179 -17.17 -30.82 21.97
CA LYS A 179 -18.60 -31.01 21.66
C LYS A 179 -18.78 -32.00 20.51
N VAL A 180 -19.61 -33.02 20.78
CA VAL A 180 -20.05 -34.05 19.83
C VAL A 180 -20.62 -33.39 18.57
N PRO A 181 -20.30 -33.86 17.35
CA PRO A 181 -20.63 -33.18 16.10
C PRO A 181 -22.12 -32.81 15.93
N GLU A 182 -23.02 -33.62 16.48
CA GLU A 182 -24.48 -33.46 16.36
C GLU A 182 -25.06 -32.26 17.16
N LEU A 183 -24.28 -31.67 18.08
CA LEU A 183 -24.71 -30.53 18.92
C LEU A 183 -24.03 -29.20 18.51
N ARG A 184 -23.41 -29.16 17.33
CA ARG A 184 -22.81 -27.93 16.76
C ARG A 184 -23.83 -27.24 15.86
N TRP A 185 -24.74 -26.47 16.45
CA TRP A 185 -25.62 -25.54 15.75
C TRP A 185 -25.10 -24.11 15.87
#